data_AF-A0A4Z0N0T5-F1
#
_entry.id   AF-A0A4Z0N0T5-F1
#
_cell.length_a   1.000
_cell.length_b   1.000
_cell.length_c   1.000
_cell.angle_alpha   90.00
_cell.angle_beta   90.00
_cell.angle_gamma   90.00
#
_symmetry.space_group_name_H-M   'P 1'
#
loop_
_entity.id
_entity.type
_entity.pdbx_description
1 polymer ?
#
loop_
_entity_poly.entity_id
_entity_poly.type
_entity_poly.pdbx_seq_one_letter_code
_entity_poly.pdbx_strand_id
1 'polypeptide(L)'
;MASTLPDNPSLDRLRVEARALQRGAVSGDRQVVDAIRRHHPGPDIALQRRFRLHDAQLVVARSYGFSGWPALVGYLNIAADLTVDPSGVDEHAIGSADRFCALASLRYDHTDAPPRWQAAADLLEANPDVPQQHVWAAATAADPAALHRQISARPDLANTAGGPFGWVPLLYLCYSRVPLPHNEDQVLAAAGVLLDAGADPNAGYLWRAMATPFTALTGVFGEGEQGPGRQPRHRFAPALAGLLLARGAHPVDHQTLYNRMFRADDSHLELLFRHGLGEAGPSPWERRLGEAMETRDQMWQRQIDWAAQHGFADRLDLLARHGVDVSGAELTIASIPDDPNIRDDDGATALHHAAWSGDLALMQQLLDAGADPDAVDLRHRTTPLDWAEHAYQSEAAELLRRHGGTRESP
;
A
#
# COMPACT_ATOMS: atom_id res chain seq x y z
N MET A 1 8.32 -3.77 16.24
CA MET A 1 7.06 -3.30 15.66
C MET A 1 7.40 -2.10 14.81
N ALA A 2 6.83 -1.99 13.60
CA ALA A 2 6.91 -0.76 12.84
C ALA A 2 6.44 0.43 13.69
N SER A 3 6.94 1.63 13.36
CA SER A 3 6.48 2.84 14.03
C SER A 3 4.96 2.97 13.97
N THR A 4 4.33 3.26 15.11
CA THR A 4 2.87 3.47 15.24
C THR A 4 2.49 4.95 15.20
N LEU A 5 3.35 5.79 14.59
CA LEU A 5 3.08 7.21 14.39
C LEU A 5 1.76 7.42 13.65
N PRO A 6 1.00 8.47 14.02
CA PRO A 6 -0.20 8.85 13.27
C PRO A 6 0.16 9.40 11.88
N ASP A 7 -0.82 9.40 10.97
CA ASP A 7 -0.73 10.09 9.67
C ASP A 7 -0.24 11.53 9.83
N ASN A 8 0.69 11.93 8.96
CA ASN A 8 1.29 13.27 8.94
C ASN A 8 1.80 13.70 10.34
N PRO A 9 2.73 12.94 10.94
CA PRO A 9 3.22 13.22 12.28
C PRO A 9 3.95 14.56 12.31
N SER A 10 3.73 15.33 13.37
CA SER A 10 4.33 16.66 13.55
C SER A 10 5.17 16.71 14.80
N LEU A 11 6.44 17.12 14.64
CA LEU A 11 7.36 17.30 15.76
C LEU A 11 6.81 18.26 16.82
N ASP A 12 6.08 19.30 16.40
CA ASP A 12 5.49 20.24 17.34
C ASP A 12 4.32 19.64 18.13
N ARG A 13 3.48 18.81 17.50
CA ARG A 13 2.45 18.04 18.21
C ARG A 13 3.08 17.07 19.22
N LEU A 14 4.14 16.37 18.82
CA LEU A 14 4.85 15.43 19.70
C LEU A 14 5.56 16.14 20.87
N ARG A 15 6.07 17.37 20.66
CA ARG A 15 6.59 18.22 21.75
C ARG A 15 5.49 18.64 22.72
N VAL A 16 4.29 18.94 22.22
CA VAL A 16 3.12 19.24 23.06
C VAL A 16 2.71 18.02 23.87
N GLU A 17 2.68 16.83 23.24
CA GLU A 17 2.41 15.55 23.90
C GLU A 17 3.40 15.29 25.04
N ALA A 18 4.72 15.40 24.78
CA ALA A 18 5.74 15.22 25.81
C ALA A 18 5.57 16.20 27.00
N ARG A 19 5.19 17.46 26.73
CA ARG A 19 4.90 18.44 27.79
C ARG A 19 3.63 18.09 28.57
N ALA A 20 2.60 17.56 27.91
CA ALA A 20 1.38 17.10 28.56
C ALA A 20 1.67 15.90 29.46
N LEU A 21 2.43 14.92 28.97
CA LEU A 21 2.88 13.75 29.71
C LEU A 21 3.72 14.15 30.94
N GLN A 22 4.62 15.13 30.80
CA GLN A 22 5.38 15.65 31.94
C GLN A 22 4.48 16.26 33.02
N ARG A 23 3.48 17.07 32.64
CA ARG A 23 2.55 17.69 33.60
C ARG A 23 1.67 16.63 34.28
N GLY A 24 1.15 15.66 33.53
CA GLY A 24 0.32 14.58 34.04
C GLY A 24 1.05 13.68 35.04
N ALA A 25 2.35 13.45 34.84
CA ALA A 25 3.19 12.74 35.79
C ALA A 25 3.30 13.49 37.14
N VAL A 26 3.47 14.82 37.09
CA VAL A 26 3.53 15.67 38.29
C VAL A 26 2.20 15.69 39.06
N SER A 27 1.07 15.63 38.37
CA SER A 27 -0.26 15.57 38.99
C SER A 27 -0.70 14.18 39.43
N GLY A 28 0.08 13.12 39.12
CA GLY A 28 -0.26 11.75 39.47
C GLY A 28 -1.40 11.15 38.63
N ASP A 29 -1.57 11.59 37.38
CA ASP A 29 -2.56 11.03 36.45
C ASP A 29 -2.27 9.54 36.21
N ARG A 30 -3.27 8.68 36.47
CA ARG A 30 -3.14 7.22 36.36
C ARG A 30 -2.75 6.77 34.96
N GLN A 31 -3.38 7.31 33.92
CA GLN A 31 -3.11 6.90 32.53
C GLN A 31 -1.68 7.26 32.12
N VAL A 32 -1.20 8.42 32.57
CA VAL A 32 0.17 8.88 32.33
C VAL A 32 1.18 8.00 33.08
N VAL A 33 0.94 7.68 34.35
CA VAL A 33 1.80 6.78 35.13
C VAL A 33 1.88 5.40 34.47
N ASP A 34 0.75 4.87 34.00
CA ASP A 34 0.71 3.58 33.31
C ASP A 34 1.44 3.63 31.96
N ALA A 35 1.39 4.75 31.22
CA ALA A 35 2.19 4.94 30.02
C ALA A 35 3.70 5.00 30.33
N ILE A 36 4.10 5.72 31.38
CA ILE A 36 5.52 5.79 31.81
C ILE A 36 6.01 4.40 32.21
N ARG A 37 5.24 3.63 32.98
CA ARG A 37 5.61 2.27 33.39
C ARG A 37 5.79 1.33 32.21
N ARG A 38 4.95 1.47 31.18
CA ARG A 38 5.02 0.65 29.96
C ARG A 38 6.24 0.99 29.10
N HIS A 39 6.56 2.27 28.95
CA HIS A 39 7.49 2.71 27.92
C HIS A 39 8.82 3.25 28.44
N HIS A 40 8.94 3.65 29.72
CA HIS A 40 10.20 4.10 30.30
C HIS A 40 11.03 2.91 30.81
N PRO A 41 12.36 2.86 30.56
CA PRO A 41 13.21 1.76 31.04
C PRO A 41 13.32 1.69 32.58
N GLY A 42 13.09 2.81 33.26
CA GLY A 42 12.94 2.88 34.72
C GLY A 42 11.48 3.15 35.10
N PRO A 43 10.63 2.13 35.30
CA PRO A 43 9.18 2.31 35.47
C PRO A 43 8.81 3.10 36.74
N ASP A 44 9.65 3.05 37.77
CA ASP A 44 9.43 3.76 39.04
C ASP A 44 9.78 5.25 38.97
N ILE A 45 10.30 5.75 37.83
CA ILE A 45 10.60 7.18 37.66
C ILE A 45 9.34 8.04 37.81
N ALA A 46 8.17 7.49 37.47
CA ALA A 46 6.87 8.14 37.63
C ALA A 46 6.52 8.43 39.10
N LEU A 47 7.13 7.69 40.05
CA LEU A 47 6.94 7.87 41.48
C LEU A 47 7.91 8.91 42.08
N GLN A 48 8.89 9.39 41.29
CA GLN A 48 9.87 10.36 41.73
C GLN A 48 9.35 11.79 41.54
N ARG A 49 9.65 12.67 42.51
CA ARG A 49 9.23 14.09 42.48
C ARG A 49 9.79 14.91 41.31
N ARG A 50 10.70 14.36 40.48
CA ARG A 50 11.42 15.08 39.42
C ARG A 50 11.38 14.34 38.08
N PHE A 51 10.17 14.13 37.55
CA PHE A 51 9.99 13.68 36.17
C PHE A 51 10.26 14.84 35.19
N ARG A 52 11.32 14.75 34.39
CA ARG A 52 11.79 15.86 33.54
C ARG A 52 11.28 15.71 32.10
N LEU A 53 11.39 16.78 31.32
CA LEU A 53 10.92 16.80 29.93
C LEU A 53 11.64 15.73 29.07
N HIS A 54 12.93 15.51 29.26
CA HIS A 54 13.66 14.47 28.52
C HIS A 54 13.17 13.04 28.82
N ASP A 55 12.70 12.76 30.04
CA ASP A 55 12.07 11.48 30.40
C ASP A 55 10.73 11.34 29.69
N ALA A 56 9.96 12.42 29.63
CA ALA A 56 8.68 12.47 28.90
C ALA A 56 8.87 12.25 27.39
N GLN A 57 9.88 12.89 26.80
CA GLN A 57 10.25 12.72 25.40
C GLN A 57 10.69 11.28 25.10
N LEU A 58 11.43 10.65 26.01
CA LEU A 58 11.81 9.23 25.88
C LEU A 58 10.58 8.32 25.90
N VAL A 59 9.62 8.57 26.80
CA VAL A 59 8.37 7.81 26.86
C VAL A 59 7.58 7.95 25.55
N VAL A 60 7.41 9.17 25.04
CA VAL A 60 6.73 9.43 23.76
C VAL A 60 7.44 8.73 22.60
N ALA A 61 8.77 8.83 22.51
CA ALA A 61 9.50 8.14 21.44
C ALA A 61 9.30 6.61 21.49
N ARG A 62 9.42 6.02 22.69
CA ARG A 62 9.26 4.57 22.89
C ARG A 62 7.83 4.08 22.74
N SER A 63 6.81 4.91 22.98
CA SER A 63 5.42 4.55 22.69
C SER A 63 5.13 4.44 21.20
N TYR A 64 5.91 5.14 20.36
CA TYR A 64 5.85 5.03 18.90
C TYR A 64 6.88 4.07 18.31
N GLY A 65 7.59 3.29 19.14
CA GLY A 65 8.53 2.25 18.68
C GLY A 65 9.98 2.71 18.47
N PHE A 66 10.31 3.97 18.78
CA PHE A 66 11.68 4.48 18.64
C PHE A 66 12.49 4.25 19.92
N SER A 67 13.79 3.99 19.78
CA SER A 67 14.72 3.78 20.89
C SER A 67 14.88 5.02 21.77
N GLY A 68 14.68 6.21 21.20
CA GLY A 68 14.64 7.47 21.92
C GLY A 68 14.28 8.68 21.07
N TRP A 69 14.14 9.83 21.72
CA TRP A 69 13.73 11.09 21.08
C TRP A 69 14.61 11.52 19.90
N PRO A 70 15.96 11.41 19.94
CA PRO A 70 16.79 11.75 18.78
C PRO A 70 16.51 10.89 17.54
N ALA A 71 16.21 9.60 17.72
CA ALA A 71 15.90 8.70 16.62
C ALA A 71 14.55 9.05 15.97
N LEU A 72 13.52 9.33 16.79
CA LEU A 72 12.23 9.84 16.33
C LEU A 72 12.38 11.16 15.55
N VAL A 73 13.14 12.12 16.08
CA VAL A 73 13.39 13.39 15.39
C VAL A 73 14.15 13.17 14.07
N GLY A 74 15.14 12.28 14.07
CA GLY A 74 15.88 11.90 12.87
C GLY A 74 14.97 11.35 11.79
N TYR A 75 14.07 10.43 12.15
CA TYR A 75 13.04 9.91 11.24
C TYR A 75 12.15 11.04 10.70
N LEU A 76 11.61 11.91 11.56
CA LEU A 76 10.70 12.98 11.13
C LEU A 76 11.37 13.95 10.14
N ASN A 77 12.66 14.22 10.30
CA ASN A 77 13.41 15.03 9.34
C ASN A 77 13.55 14.33 7.98
N ILE A 78 13.86 13.03 7.97
CA ILE A 78 13.93 12.24 6.73
C ILE A 78 12.56 12.17 6.06
N ALA A 79 11.51 11.94 6.85
CA ALA A 79 10.15 11.83 6.36
C ALA A 79 9.62 13.15 5.79
N ALA A 80 10.05 14.31 6.30
CA ALA A 80 9.65 15.60 5.76
C ALA A 80 10.04 15.79 4.27
N ASP A 81 11.16 15.20 3.84
CA ASP A 81 11.63 15.28 2.45
C ASP A 81 10.97 14.22 1.53
N LEU A 82 10.35 13.19 2.12
CA LEU A 82 9.82 12.03 1.40
C LEU A 82 8.31 11.90 1.47
N THR A 83 7.67 12.69 2.33
CA THR A 83 6.23 12.62 2.54
C THR A 83 5.48 13.09 1.31
N VAL A 84 4.54 12.28 0.86
CA VAL A 84 3.60 12.65 -0.19
C VAL A 84 2.21 12.26 0.29
N ASP A 85 1.26 13.15 0.08
CA ASP A 85 -0.16 12.88 0.26
C ASP A 85 -0.86 13.01 -1.09
N PRO A 86 -0.91 11.93 -1.90
CA PRO A 86 -1.57 11.99 -3.19
C PRO A 86 -3.03 12.44 -3.05
N SER A 87 -3.70 12.10 -1.94
CA SER A 87 -5.11 12.42 -1.66
C SER A 87 -5.38 13.93 -1.51
N GLY A 88 -4.34 14.72 -1.21
CA GLY A 88 -4.42 16.17 -1.00
C GLY A 88 -4.41 17.02 -2.28
N VAL A 89 -4.15 16.42 -3.45
CA VAL A 89 -4.13 17.15 -4.73
C VAL A 89 -5.55 17.48 -5.20
N ASP A 90 -5.80 18.77 -5.45
CA ASP A 90 -7.01 19.24 -6.15
C ASP A 90 -6.80 19.22 -7.67
N GLU A 91 -7.37 18.21 -8.32
CA GLU A 91 -7.28 18.00 -9.77
C GLU A 91 -7.93 19.10 -10.61
N HIS A 92 -8.82 19.90 -10.02
CA HIS A 92 -9.47 21.00 -10.71
C HIS A 92 -8.61 22.27 -10.72
N ALA A 93 -7.57 22.32 -9.89
CA ALA A 93 -6.69 23.47 -9.73
C ALA A 93 -5.34 23.34 -10.46
N ILE A 94 -5.11 22.23 -11.18
CA ILE A 94 -3.84 21.92 -11.87
C ILE A 94 -3.99 21.86 -13.40
N GLY A 95 -2.86 21.94 -14.11
CA GLY A 95 -2.82 21.90 -15.58
C GLY A 95 -3.21 20.54 -16.15
N SER A 96 -3.53 20.47 -17.45
CA SER A 96 -4.04 19.24 -18.09
C SER A 96 -3.08 18.06 -18.00
N ALA A 97 -1.77 18.27 -18.19
CA ALA A 97 -0.78 17.20 -18.10
C ALA A 97 -0.56 16.70 -16.67
N ASP A 98 -0.61 17.58 -15.65
CA ASP A 98 -0.59 17.16 -14.26
C ASP A 98 -1.89 16.45 -13.86
N ARG A 99 -3.04 16.95 -14.34
CA ARG A 99 -4.34 16.32 -14.12
C ARG A 99 -4.40 14.92 -14.75
N PHE A 100 -3.82 14.74 -15.94
CA PHE A 100 -3.65 13.42 -16.55
C PHE A 100 -2.85 12.48 -15.65
N CYS A 101 -1.69 12.93 -15.14
CA CYS A 101 -0.87 12.16 -14.20
C CYS A 101 -1.66 11.77 -12.94
N ALA A 102 -2.41 12.72 -12.37
CA ALA A 102 -3.19 12.52 -11.16
C ALA A 102 -4.31 11.50 -11.39
N LEU A 103 -5.11 11.66 -12.45
CA LEU A 103 -6.23 10.78 -12.79
C LEU A 103 -5.77 9.36 -13.13
N ALA A 104 -4.63 9.21 -13.80
CA ALA A 104 -4.12 7.92 -14.24
C ALA A 104 -3.48 7.09 -13.12
N SER A 105 -2.92 7.72 -12.09
CA SER A 105 -2.11 7.03 -11.08
C SER A 105 -2.92 6.53 -9.89
N LEU A 106 -2.56 5.37 -9.35
CA LEU A 106 -3.05 4.93 -8.04
C LEU A 106 -2.62 5.91 -6.94
N ARG A 107 -3.55 6.26 -6.05
CA ARG A 107 -3.32 7.15 -4.89
C ARG A 107 -3.30 6.41 -3.56
N TYR A 108 -3.74 5.16 -3.57
CA TYR A 108 -3.96 4.33 -2.39
C TYR A 108 -4.94 4.98 -1.41
N ASP A 109 -6.01 5.56 -1.95
CA ASP A 109 -7.13 6.09 -1.20
C ASP A 109 -8.47 5.56 -1.75
N HIS A 110 -9.58 5.97 -1.14
CA HIS A 110 -10.93 5.53 -1.50
C HIS A 110 -11.41 6.04 -2.87
N THR A 111 -10.67 6.96 -3.52
CA THR A 111 -11.00 7.53 -4.83
C THR A 111 -10.43 6.73 -5.99
N ASP A 112 -9.52 5.79 -5.72
CA ASP A 112 -9.04 4.86 -6.74
C ASP A 112 -10.20 4.00 -7.27
N ALA A 113 -10.45 4.12 -8.57
CA ALA A 113 -11.55 3.47 -9.26
C ALA A 113 -11.37 3.51 -10.80
N PRO A 114 -11.88 2.52 -11.55
CA PRO A 114 -11.82 2.49 -13.01
C PRO A 114 -12.30 3.77 -13.73
N PRO A 115 -13.42 4.42 -13.33
CA PRO A 115 -13.86 5.67 -13.98
C PRO A 115 -12.82 6.79 -13.93
N ARG A 116 -11.97 6.81 -12.89
CA ARG A 116 -10.91 7.80 -12.73
C ARG A 116 -9.83 7.64 -13.80
N TRP A 117 -9.37 6.41 -14.01
CA TRP A 117 -8.35 6.13 -15.03
C TRP A 117 -8.92 6.24 -16.45
N GLN A 118 -10.20 5.93 -16.64
CA GLN A 118 -10.90 6.21 -17.90
C GLN A 118 -10.94 7.71 -18.20
N ALA A 119 -11.22 8.56 -17.20
CA ALA A 119 -11.17 10.01 -17.39
C ALA A 119 -9.76 10.51 -17.78
N ALA A 120 -8.69 9.83 -17.36
CA ALA A 120 -7.34 10.13 -17.84
C ALA A 120 -7.17 9.79 -19.33
N ALA A 121 -7.70 8.65 -19.78
CA ALA A 121 -7.69 8.25 -21.19
C ALA A 121 -8.50 9.24 -22.05
N ASP A 122 -9.70 9.62 -21.60
CA ASP A 122 -10.55 10.59 -22.29
C ASP A 122 -9.87 11.97 -22.39
N LEU A 123 -9.16 12.40 -21.32
CA LEU A 123 -8.38 13.64 -21.32
C LEU A 123 -7.26 13.58 -22.36
N LEU A 124 -6.53 12.46 -22.43
CA LEU A 124 -5.45 12.26 -23.40
C LEU A 124 -5.99 12.19 -24.84
N GLU A 125 -7.13 11.55 -25.07
CA GLU A 125 -7.79 11.52 -26.38
C GLU A 125 -8.17 12.94 -26.84
N ALA A 126 -8.71 13.75 -25.93
CA ALA A 126 -9.04 15.14 -26.21
C ALA A 126 -7.82 16.05 -26.37
N ASN A 127 -6.68 15.70 -25.75
CA ASN A 127 -5.45 16.50 -25.76
C ASN A 127 -4.21 15.60 -26.02
N PRO A 128 -4.00 15.16 -27.27
CA PRO A 128 -2.93 14.19 -27.59
C PRO A 128 -1.51 14.70 -27.33
N ASP A 129 -1.34 16.02 -27.14
CA ASP A 129 -0.05 16.67 -26.87
C ASP A 129 0.41 16.54 -25.41
N VAL A 130 -0.46 16.08 -24.51
CA VAL A 130 -0.20 15.95 -23.06
C VAL A 130 1.13 15.25 -22.72
N PRO A 131 1.49 14.09 -23.32
CA PRO A 131 2.76 13.42 -23.04
C PRO A 131 3.97 14.26 -23.45
N GLN A 132 3.81 15.21 -24.37
CA GLN A 132 4.90 16.08 -24.81
C GLN A 132 5.09 17.32 -23.94
N GLN A 133 4.14 17.64 -23.06
CA GLN A 133 4.22 18.83 -22.19
C GLN A 133 5.30 18.70 -21.10
N HIS A 134 5.46 17.53 -20.48
CA HIS A 134 6.53 17.24 -19.53
C HIS A 134 6.76 15.73 -19.30
N VAL A 135 7.91 15.41 -18.70
CA VAL A 135 8.41 14.02 -18.56
C VAL A 135 7.51 13.13 -17.71
N TRP A 136 6.84 13.70 -16.69
CA TRP A 136 5.93 12.94 -15.83
C TRP A 136 4.67 12.47 -16.59
N ALA A 137 4.16 13.27 -17.53
CA ALA A 137 3.04 12.88 -18.38
C ALA A 137 3.46 11.87 -19.45
N ALA A 138 4.66 12.04 -20.03
CA ALA A 138 5.26 11.04 -20.92
C ALA A 138 5.40 9.67 -20.23
N ALA A 139 5.84 9.65 -18.98
CA ALA A 139 5.99 8.42 -18.20
C ALA A 139 4.63 7.80 -17.83
N THR A 140 3.67 8.61 -17.39
CA THR A 140 2.29 8.17 -17.09
C THR A 140 1.64 7.51 -18.30
N ALA A 141 1.83 8.08 -19.49
CA ALA A 141 1.32 7.53 -20.75
C ALA A 141 2.14 6.35 -21.28
N ALA A 142 3.29 6.03 -20.68
CA ALA A 142 4.27 5.09 -21.21
C ALA A 142 4.65 5.38 -22.69
N ASP A 143 4.90 6.65 -23.03
CA ASP A 143 5.32 7.08 -24.37
C ASP A 143 6.87 7.09 -24.48
N PRO A 144 7.49 6.04 -25.05
CA PRO A 144 8.95 5.97 -25.16
C PRO A 144 9.54 7.07 -26.04
N ALA A 145 8.81 7.56 -27.04
CA ALA A 145 9.33 8.57 -27.97
C ALA A 145 9.36 9.96 -27.32
N ALA A 146 8.31 10.32 -26.56
CA ALA A 146 8.30 11.54 -25.78
C ALA A 146 9.35 11.51 -24.66
N LEU A 147 9.46 10.39 -23.93
CA LEU A 147 10.49 10.19 -22.91
C LEU A 147 11.89 10.34 -23.50
N HIS A 148 12.18 9.66 -24.61
CA HIS A 148 13.50 9.71 -25.24
C HIS A 148 13.87 11.14 -25.66
N ARG A 149 12.96 11.89 -26.31
CA ARG A 149 13.21 13.30 -26.68
C ARG A 149 13.52 14.16 -25.46
N GLN A 150 12.68 14.09 -24.43
CA GLN A 150 12.77 15.00 -23.29
C GLN A 150 14.00 14.70 -22.43
N ILE A 151 14.30 13.42 -22.19
CA ILE A 151 15.47 12.98 -21.43
C ILE A 151 16.77 13.24 -22.20
N SER A 152 16.78 13.05 -23.52
CA SER A 152 17.96 13.40 -24.33
C SER A 152 18.27 14.89 -24.27
N ALA A 153 17.23 15.75 -24.16
CA ALA A 153 17.41 17.19 -23.99
C ALA A 153 17.83 17.57 -22.56
N ARG A 154 17.33 16.88 -21.54
CA ARG A 154 17.66 17.10 -20.12
C ARG A 154 17.73 15.76 -19.36
N PRO A 155 18.93 15.13 -19.26
CA PRO A 155 19.08 13.81 -18.66
C PRO A 155 18.72 13.73 -17.17
N ASP A 156 18.87 14.84 -16.44
CA ASP A 156 18.50 14.93 -15.01
C ASP A 156 17.02 14.64 -14.75
N LEU A 157 16.16 14.87 -15.76
CA LEU A 157 14.72 14.60 -15.69
C LEU A 157 14.38 13.17 -15.29
N ALA A 158 15.25 12.19 -15.56
CA ALA A 158 15.03 10.80 -15.14
C ALA A 158 14.86 10.65 -13.61
N ASN A 159 15.44 11.56 -12.82
CA ASN A 159 15.37 11.57 -11.35
C ASN A 159 14.79 12.87 -10.77
N THR A 160 14.30 13.79 -11.60
CA THR A 160 13.72 15.05 -11.12
C THR A 160 12.30 14.84 -10.61
N ALA A 161 12.09 15.15 -9.34
CA ALA A 161 10.78 15.19 -8.70
C ALA A 161 9.89 16.26 -9.34
N GLY A 162 8.63 15.90 -9.62
CA GLY A 162 7.62 16.85 -10.09
C GLY A 162 6.29 16.18 -10.45
N GLY A 163 5.55 16.80 -11.37
CA GLY A 163 4.15 16.45 -11.60
C GLY A 163 3.26 16.75 -10.38
N PRO A 164 2.01 16.27 -10.35
CA PRO A 164 1.06 16.57 -9.26
C PRO A 164 1.48 16.07 -7.88
N PHE A 165 2.29 15.00 -7.81
CA PHE A 165 2.68 14.34 -6.56
C PHE A 165 4.15 14.56 -6.17
N GLY A 166 4.90 15.35 -6.93
CA GLY A 166 6.34 15.52 -6.68
C GLY A 166 7.15 14.22 -6.88
N TRP A 167 6.61 13.26 -7.64
CA TRP A 167 7.29 12.00 -7.92
C TRP A 167 8.32 12.12 -9.05
N VAL A 168 9.27 11.19 -9.09
CA VAL A 168 10.12 10.99 -10.26
C VAL A 168 9.32 10.30 -11.38
N PRO A 169 9.70 10.45 -12.67
CA PRO A 169 8.92 9.89 -13.78
C PRO A 169 8.68 8.38 -13.68
N LEU A 170 9.65 7.61 -13.17
CA LEU A 170 9.50 6.16 -13.05
C LEU A 170 8.32 5.74 -12.16
N LEU A 171 8.03 6.51 -11.11
CA LEU A 171 6.86 6.24 -10.26
C LEU A 171 5.55 6.46 -11.03
N TYR A 172 5.44 7.53 -11.81
CA TYR A 172 4.25 7.74 -12.64
C TYR A 172 4.01 6.60 -13.64
N LEU A 173 5.07 6.08 -14.26
CA LEU A 173 4.96 4.89 -15.13
C LEU A 173 4.45 3.67 -14.34
N CYS A 174 5.00 3.40 -13.16
CA CYS A 174 4.64 2.22 -12.36
C CYS A 174 3.23 2.30 -11.76
N TYR A 175 2.79 3.49 -11.35
CA TYR A 175 1.50 3.72 -10.69
C TYR A 175 0.35 3.97 -11.68
N SER A 176 0.66 4.22 -12.96
CA SER A 176 -0.35 4.46 -13.98
C SER A 176 -1.27 3.26 -14.21
N ARG A 177 -2.56 3.53 -14.35
CA ARG A 177 -3.65 2.60 -14.68
C ARG A 177 -4.48 3.07 -15.86
N VAL A 178 -3.99 4.09 -16.58
CA VAL A 178 -4.66 4.60 -17.78
C VAL A 178 -4.83 3.46 -18.82
N PRO A 179 -6.05 3.21 -19.32
CA PRO A 179 -6.32 2.11 -20.24
C PRO A 179 -5.92 2.46 -21.68
N LEU A 180 -4.62 2.58 -21.94
CA LEU A 180 -4.09 2.84 -23.28
C LEU A 180 -3.89 1.55 -24.07
N PRO A 181 -3.99 1.60 -25.42
CA PRO A 181 -3.77 0.45 -26.30
C PRO A 181 -2.26 0.11 -26.46
N HIS A 182 -1.47 0.29 -25.40
CA HIS A 182 -0.06 -0.08 -25.40
C HIS A 182 0.13 -1.58 -25.16
N ASN A 183 1.11 -2.15 -25.86
CA ASN A 183 1.57 -3.51 -25.61
C ASN A 183 2.71 -3.53 -24.57
N GLU A 184 3.12 -4.74 -24.18
CA GLU A 184 4.19 -4.94 -23.19
C GLU A 184 5.51 -4.27 -23.62
N ASP A 185 5.92 -4.47 -24.87
CA ASP A 185 7.17 -3.92 -25.42
C ASP A 185 7.23 -2.38 -25.32
N GLN A 186 6.12 -1.69 -25.57
CA GLN A 186 6.06 -0.22 -25.46
C GLN A 186 6.27 0.27 -24.02
N VAL A 187 5.66 -0.40 -23.05
CA VAL A 187 5.83 -0.06 -21.63
C VAL A 187 7.26 -0.36 -21.17
N LEU A 188 7.80 -1.52 -21.56
CA LEU A 188 9.19 -1.87 -21.22
C LEU A 188 10.20 -0.94 -21.89
N ALA A 189 9.93 -0.47 -23.12
CA ALA A 189 10.76 0.53 -23.78
C ALA A 189 10.72 1.88 -23.04
N ALA A 190 9.54 2.33 -22.59
CA ALA A 190 9.40 3.55 -21.80
C ALA A 190 10.17 3.46 -20.46
N ALA A 191 10.04 2.35 -19.75
CA ALA A 191 10.80 2.08 -18.53
C ALA A 191 12.30 1.99 -18.82
N GLY A 192 12.70 1.32 -19.92
CA GLY A 192 14.08 1.20 -20.37
C GLY A 192 14.73 2.56 -20.61
N VAL A 193 14.06 3.47 -21.29
CA VAL A 193 14.53 4.85 -21.52
C VAL A 193 14.82 5.58 -20.21
N LEU A 194 13.96 5.44 -19.20
CA LEU A 194 14.17 6.04 -17.88
C LEU A 194 15.35 5.41 -17.14
N LEU A 195 15.42 4.07 -17.12
CA LEU A 195 16.44 3.31 -16.42
C LEU A 195 17.83 3.46 -17.08
N ASP A 196 17.90 3.58 -18.40
CA ASP A 196 19.12 3.88 -19.16
C ASP A 196 19.64 5.29 -18.86
N ALA A 197 18.74 6.23 -18.58
CA ALA A 197 19.08 7.57 -18.14
C ALA A 197 19.40 7.66 -16.63
N GLY A 198 19.41 6.52 -15.93
CA GLY A 198 19.81 6.43 -14.53
C GLY A 198 18.68 6.68 -13.52
N ALA A 199 17.41 6.54 -13.91
CA ALA A 199 16.30 6.54 -12.95
C ALA A 199 16.54 5.46 -11.88
N ASP A 200 16.38 5.82 -10.59
CA ASP A 200 16.54 4.87 -9.49
C ASP A 200 15.37 3.86 -9.46
N PRO A 201 15.61 2.55 -9.68
CA PRO A 201 14.57 1.54 -9.61
C PRO A 201 14.03 1.30 -8.18
N ASN A 202 14.70 1.86 -7.16
CA ASN A 202 14.25 1.86 -5.76
C ASN A 202 13.54 3.17 -5.37
N ALA A 203 13.27 4.07 -6.33
CA ALA A 203 12.54 5.30 -6.07
C ALA A 203 11.20 5.00 -5.39
N GLY A 204 10.79 5.92 -4.52
CA GLY A 204 9.59 5.79 -3.71
C GLY A 204 9.36 7.00 -2.82
N TYR A 205 8.26 6.96 -2.08
CA TYR A 205 7.82 8.01 -1.17
C TYR A 205 7.24 7.43 0.12
N LEU A 206 7.03 8.26 1.13
CA LEU A 206 6.30 7.89 2.34
C LEU A 206 4.88 8.44 2.24
N TRP A 207 3.89 7.55 2.14
CA TRP A 207 2.49 7.97 2.12
C TRP A 207 2.14 8.60 3.47
N ARG A 208 1.85 9.90 3.48
CA ARG A 208 1.57 10.70 4.69
C ARG A 208 2.60 10.50 5.81
N ALA A 209 3.87 10.38 5.44
CA ALA A 209 5.00 10.14 6.36
C ALA A 209 4.87 8.86 7.23
N MET A 210 4.11 7.86 6.75
CA MET A 210 4.14 6.50 7.32
C MET A 210 5.48 5.82 7.03
N ALA A 211 5.89 4.91 7.92
CA ALA A 211 7.24 4.33 7.91
C ALA A 211 7.46 3.25 6.84
N THR A 212 6.40 2.81 6.15
CA THR A 212 6.51 1.83 5.05
C THR A 212 6.52 2.59 3.72
N PRO A 213 7.61 2.51 2.94
CA PRO A 213 7.73 3.25 1.69
C PRO A 213 6.89 2.62 0.58
N PHE A 214 6.28 3.49 -0.23
CA PHE A 214 5.62 3.17 -1.48
C PHE A 214 6.63 3.34 -2.61
N THR A 215 7.15 2.23 -3.15
CA THR A 215 8.21 2.25 -4.17
C THR A 215 7.66 2.05 -5.58
N ALA A 216 8.55 2.09 -6.58
CA ALA A 216 8.24 1.67 -7.94
C ALA A 216 7.62 0.27 -7.99
N LEU A 217 8.19 -0.72 -7.27
CA LEU A 217 7.64 -2.08 -7.22
C LEU A 217 6.24 -2.11 -6.62
N THR A 218 6.00 -1.35 -5.54
CA THR A 218 4.65 -1.20 -4.97
C THR A 218 3.65 -0.71 -6.02
N GLY A 219 4.04 0.27 -6.85
CA GLY A 219 3.24 0.75 -7.96
C GLY A 219 2.94 -0.34 -8.99
N VAL A 220 3.95 -1.12 -9.37
CA VAL A 220 3.81 -2.20 -10.36
C VAL A 220 2.90 -3.31 -9.85
N PHE A 221 3.14 -3.81 -8.63
CA PHE A 221 2.36 -4.92 -8.08
C PHE A 221 0.94 -4.53 -7.67
N GLY A 222 0.71 -3.26 -7.32
CA GLY A 222 -0.63 -2.78 -6.96
C GLY A 222 -1.26 -3.55 -5.80
N GLU A 223 -2.59 -3.62 -5.82
CA GLU A 223 -3.48 -4.16 -4.80
C GLU A 223 -3.27 -3.52 -3.42
N GLY A 224 -3.84 -4.12 -2.38
CA GLY A 224 -4.00 -3.51 -1.07
C GLY A 224 -5.37 -3.84 -0.52
N GLU A 225 -5.76 -3.08 0.50
CA GLU A 225 -7.00 -3.31 1.26
C GLU A 225 -8.26 -3.10 0.40
N GLN A 226 -8.18 -2.33 -0.69
CA GLN A 226 -9.30 -2.06 -1.60
C GLN A 226 -9.40 -3.06 -2.77
N GLY A 227 -8.47 -4.02 -2.87
CA GLY A 227 -8.53 -5.11 -3.84
C GLY A 227 -8.28 -4.75 -5.31
N PRO A 228 -8.35 -5.74 -6.24
CA PRO A 228 -7.93 -5.58 -7.63
C PRO A 228 -8.90 -4.71 -8.44
N GLY A 229 -10.16 -4.57 -8.03
CA GLY A 229 -11.12 -3.69 -8.72
C GLY A 229 -10.76 -2.22 -8.56
N ARG A 230 -10.29 -1.82 -7.37
CA ARG A 230 -9.94 -0.42 -7.06
C ARG A 230 -8.45 -0.14 -7.11
N GLN A 231 -7.62 -1.10 -6.74
CA GLN A 231 -6.16 -0.99 -6.76
C GLN A 231 -5.58 -2.12 -7.63
N PRO A 232 -5.91 -2.22 -8.93
CA PRO A 232 -5.39 -3.27 -9.79
C PRO A 232 -3.85 -3.22 -9.84
N ARG A 233 -3.26 -4.35 -10.20
CA ARG A 233 -1.84 -4.40 -10.59
C ARG A 233 -1.63 -3.59 -11.87
N HIS A 234 -0.39 -3.22 -12.14
CA HIS A 234 -0.04 -2.70 -13.45
C HIS A 234 -0.33 -3.78 -14.52
N ARG A 235 -0.87 -3.39 -15.69
CA ARG A 235 -1.30 -4.34 -16.75
C ARG A 235 -0.23 -5.36 -17.14
N PHE A 236 1.02 -4.90 -17.20
CA PHE A 236 2.21 -5.71 -17.51
C PHE A 236 3.09 -5.95 -16.28
N ALA A 237 2.47 -6.13 -15.10
CA ALA A 237 3.19 -6.20 -13.82
C ALA A 237 4.35 -7.21 -13.79
N PRO A 238 4.20 -8.48 -14.26
CA PRO A 238 5.31 -9.44 -14.22
C PRO A 238 6.54 -8.98 -15.00
N ALA A 239 6.33 -8.47 -16.22
CA ALA A 239 7.41 -8.05 -17.10
C ALA A 239 8.06 -6.76 -16.60
N LEU A 240 7.27 -5.76 -16.18
CA LEU A 240 7.78 -4.50 -15.68
C LEU A 240 8.52 -4.67 -14.35
N ALA A 241 7.99 -5.47 -13.41
CA ALA A 241 8.68 -5.79 -12.16
C ALA A 241 9.98 -6.58 -12.42
N GLY A 242 9.94 -7.55 -13.34
CA GLY A 242 11.14 -8.29 -13.75
C GLY A 242 12.24 -7.38 -14.32
N LEU A 243 11.86 -6.40 -15.15
CA LEU A 243 12.79 -5.38 -15.65
C LEU A 243 13.37 -4.54 -14.50
N LEU A 244 12.54 -4.03 -13.61
CA LEU A 244 12.99 -3.22 -12.47
C LEU A 244 13.97 -4.01 -11.58
N LEU A 245 13.65 -5.26 -11.24
CA LEU A 245 14.50 -6.14 -10.44
C LEU A 245 15.82 -6.43 -11.15
N ALA A 246 15.79 -6.74 -12.45
CA ALA A 246 16.99 -6.91 -13.27
C ALA A 246 17.85 -5.64 -13.36
N ARG A 247 17.25 -4.47 -13.13
CA ARG A 247 17.92 -3.16 -13.14
C ARG A 247 18.29 -2.63 -11.76
N GLY A 248 18.09 -3.43 -10.70
CA GLY A 248 18.55 -3.12 -9.35
C GLY A 248 17.47 -2.64 -8.39
N ALA A 249 16.18 -2.77 -8.72
CA ALA A 249 15.14 -2.71 -7.71
C ALA A 249 15.38 -3.81 -6.68
N HIS A 250 15.29 -3.47 -5.41
CA HIS A 250 15.51 -4.41 -4.33
C HIS A 250 14.29 -5.33 -4.19
N PRO A 251 14.46 -6.66 -4.09
CA PRO A 251 13.33 -7.59 -4.01
C PRO A 251 12.54 -7.48 -2.69
N VAL A 252 13.09 -6.78 -1.71
CA VAL A 252 12.44 -6.54 -0.42
C VAL A 252 11.65 -5.25 -0.48
N ASP A 253 10.43 -5.36 -0.96
CA ASP A 253 9.46 -4.27 -0.97
C ASP A 253 8.37 -4.51 0.08
N HIS A 254 8.47 -3.84 1.23
CA HIS A 254 7.60 -4.09 2.37
C HIS A 254 6.13 -3.80 2.06
N GLN A 255 5.86 -2.73 1.31
CA GLN A 255 4.50 -2.36 0.95
C GLN A 255 3.89 -3.34 -0.07
N THR A 256 4.65 -3.82 -1.05
CA THR A 256 4.21 -4.90 -1.97
C THR A 256 3.84 -6.15 -1.18
N LEU A 257 4.72 -6.60 -0.29
CA LEU A 257 4.49 -7.81 0.50
C LEU A 257 3.23 -7.65 1.35
N TYR A 258 3.02 -6.50 1.98
CA TYR A 258 1.76 -6.20 2.67
C TYR A 258 0.55 -6.18 1.73
N ASN A 259 0.59 -5.38 0.66
CA ASN A 259 -0.55 -5.20 -0.25
C ASN A 259 -1.04 -6.49 -0.91
N ARG A 260 -0.12 -7.44 -1.12
CA ARG A 260 -0.38 -8.67 -1.85
C ARG A 260 -0.65 -9.89 -0.95
N MET A 261 -0.54 -9.75 0.38
CA MET A 261 -0.81 -10.85 1.30
C MET A 261 -2.30 -11.21 1.42
N PHE A 262 -3.21 -10.27 1.12
CA PHE A 262 -4.64 -10.42 1.36
C PHE A 262 -5.35 -11.50 0.52
N ARG A 263 -4.71 -12.00 -0.55
CA ARG A 263 -5.28 -13.03 -1.46
C ARG A 263 -4.31 -14.18 -1.65
N ALA A 264 -4.80 -15.34 -2.08
CA ALA A 264 -3.99 -16.54 -2.30
C ALA A 264 -2.93 -16.42 -3.43
N ASP A 265 -3.07 -15.47 -4.37
CA ASP A 265 -2.12 -15.35 -5.47
C ASP A 265 -0.70 -14.96 -5.01
N ASP A 266 0.26 -15.85 -5.24
CA ASP A 266 1.67 -15.73 -4.85
C ASP A 266 2.62 -15.36 -5.99
N SER A 267 2.10 -15.02 -7.17
CA SER A 267 2.92 -14.67 -8.34
C SER A 267 3.97 -13.57 -8.06
N HIS A 268 3.66 -12.63 -7.17
CA HIS A 268 4.59 -11.60 -6.71
C HIS A 268 5.73 -12.18 -5.86
N LEU A 269 5.44 -13.06 -4.90
CA LEU A 269 6.45 -13.75 -4.09
C LEU A 269 7.36 -14.61 -4.95
N GLU A 270 6.80 -15.38 -5.88
CA GLU A 270 7.60 -16.21 -6.79
C GLU A 270 8.61 -15.37 -7.59
N LEU A 271 8.17 -14.22 -8.12
CA LEU A 271 9.04 -13.31 -8.83
C LEU A 271 10.11 -12.71 -7.91
N LEU A 272 9.74 -12.21 -6.74
CA LEU A 272 10.69 -11.61 -5.80
C LEU A 272 11.70 -12.64 -5.26
N PHE A 273 11.29 -13.88 -5.00
CA PHE A 273 12.20 -14.97 -4.61
C PHE A 273 13.18 -15.34 -5.73
N ARG A 274 12.73 -15.37 -6.98
CA ARG A 274 13.62 -15.56 -8.14
C ARG A 274 14.71 -14.48 -8.22
N HIS A 275 14.43 -13.29 -7.69
CA HIS A 275 15.36 -12.16 -7.60
C HIS A 275 16.02 -12.00 -6.22
N GLY A 276 15.97 -13.03 -5.36
CA GLY A 276 16.78 -13.11 -4.14
C GLY A 276 16.10 -12.58 -2.86
N LEU A 277 14.78 -12.44 -2.81
CA LEU A 277 14.05 -11.99 -1.60
C LEU A 277 14.48 -12.70 -0.30
N GLY A 278 14.70 -14.02 -0.33
CA GLY A 278 15.06 -14.82 0.85
C GLY A 278 16.47 -14.55 1.41
N GLU A 279 17.41 -14.13 0.55
CA GLU A 279 18.82 -13.93 0.93
C GLU A 279 19.25 -12.45 0.87
N ALA A 280 18.36 -11.57 0.43
CA ALA A 280 18.65 -10.16 0.25
C ALA A 280 19.04 -9.50 1.58
N GLY A 281 20.12 -8.74 1.55
CA GLY A 281 20.51 -7.87 2.65
C GLY A 281 19.52 -6.71 2.86
N PRO A 282 19.87 -5.72 3.69
CA PRO A 282 19.03 -4.55 3.88
C PRO A 282 18.81 -3.80 2.56
N SER A 283 17.57 -3.42 2.27
CA SER A 283 17.19 -2.54 1.19
C SER A 283 17.73 -1.12 1.40
N PRO A 284 17.78 -0.28 0.34
CA PRO A 284 18.06 1.15 0.50
C PRO A 284 17.15 1.84 1.52
N TRP A 285 15.87 1.42 1.59
CA TRP A 285 14.89 1.96 2.52
C TRP A 285 15.12 1.51 3.96
N GLU A 286 15.43 0.24 4.20
CA GLU A 286 15.81 -0.26 5.54
C GLU A 286 17.04 0.50 6.06
N ARG A 287 18.04 0.76 5.21
CA ARG A 287 19.20 1.58 5.58
C ARG A 287 18.83 3.04 5.87
N ARG A 288 17.89 3.61 5.12
CA ARG A 288 17.51 5.02 5.22
C ARG A 288 16.63 5.30 6.44
N LEU A 289 15.67 4.42 6.73
CA LEU A 289 14.63 4.64 7.75
C LEU A 289 14.95 3.94 9.07
N GLY A 290 15.84 2.94 9.07
CA GLY A 290 16.31 2.26 10.28
C GLY A 290 15.17 1.68 11.10
N GLU A 291 15.17 1.97 12.41
CA GLU A 291 14.19 1.44 13.37
C GLU A 291 12.74 1.91 13.17
N ALA A 292 12.48 2.87 12.29
CA ALA A 292 11.11 3.24 11.93
C ALA A 292 10.41 2.12 11.15
N MET A 293 11.17 1.41 10.31
CA MET A 293 10.66 0.30 9.51
C MET A 293 10.48 -0.96 10.34
N GLU A 294 9.54 -1.78 9.88
CA GLU A 294 9.41 -3.15 10.37
C GLU A 294 10.70 -3.95 10.12
N THR A 295 11.04 -4.86 11.05
CA THR A 295 12.15 -5.80 10.84
C THR A 295 11.74 -6.93 9.90
N ARG A 296 12.73 -7.57 9.26
CA ARG A 296 12.46 -8.72 8.38
C ARG A 296 11.68 -9.84 9.07
N ASP A 297 12.01 -10.14 10.32
CA ASP A 297 11.32 -11.17 11.11
C ASP A 297 9.85 -10.80 11.36
N GLN A 298 9.56 -9.54 11.66
CA GLN A 298 8.19 -9.07 11.87
C GLN A 298 7.39 -9.11 10.56
N MET A 299 8.01 -8.72 9.45
CA MET A 299 7.41 -8.80 8.12
C MET A 299 7.07 -10.25 7.76
N TRP A 300 7.99 -11.20 7.99
CA TRP A 300 7.72 -12.62 7.77
C TRP A 300 6.66 -13.16 8.71
N GLN A 301 6.71 -12.82 10.00
CA GLN A 301 5.69 -13.23 10.94
C GLN A 301 4.31 -12.76 10.48
N ARG A 302 4.17 -11.53 9.97
CA ARG A 302 2.90 -11.06 9.41
C ARG A 302 2.44 -11.88 8.21
N GLN A 303 3.34 -12.19 7.28
CA GLN A 303 3.00 -13.04 6.11
C GLN A 303 2.52 -14.42 6.55
N ILE A 304 3.22 -15.02 7.53
CA ILE A 304 2.93 -16.34 8.07
C ILE A 304 1.60 -16.33 8.82
N ASP A 305 1.40 -15.36 9.72
CA ASP A 305 0.17 -15.22 10.50
C ASP A 305 -1.02 -15.03 9.57
N TRP A 306 -0.90 -14.17 8.56
CA TRP A 306 -1.96 -13.95 7.59
C TRP A 306 -2.26 -15.23 6.80
N ALA A 307 -1.23 -15.88 6.25
CA ALA A 307 -1.39 -17.11 5.49
C ALA A 307 -2.04 -18.23 6.31
N ALA A 308 -1.60 -18.40 7.56
CA ALA A 308 -2.13 -19.40 8.47
C ALA A 308 -3.59 -19.13 8.84
N GLN A 309 -3.94 -17.87 9.15
CA GLN A 309 -5.31 -17.47 9.50
C GLN A 309 -6.30 -17.58 8.34
N HIS A 310 -5.81 -17.48 7.09
CA HIS A 310 -6.65 -17.48 5.88
C HIS A 310 -6.52 -18.76 5.06
N GLY A 311 -5.87 -19.81 5.59
CA GLY A 311 -5.80 -21.11 4.92
C GLY A 311 -4.89 -21.15 3.68
N PHE A 312 -3.97 -20.20 3.51
CA PHE A 312 -3.07 -20.13 2.36
C PHE A 312 -1.87 -21.09 2.52
N ALA A 313 -2.14 -22.40 2.49
CA ALA A 313 -1.14 -23.45 2.64
C ALA A 313 -0.01 -23.35 1.60
N ASP A 314 -0.36 -23.09 0.33
CA ASP A 314 0.62 -22.95 -0.75
C ASP A 314 1.63 -21.81 -0.49
N ARG A 315 1.18 -20.72 0.16
CA ARG A 315 2.07 -19.63 0.58
C ARG A 315 3.03 -20.08 1.66
N LEU A 316 2.55 -20.79 2.70
CA LEU A 316 3.42 -21.31 3.75
C LEU A 316 4.47 -22.27 3.17
N ASP A 317 4.07 -23.13 2.24
CA ASP A 317 4.97 -24.03 1.51
C ASP A 317 5.98 -23.26 0.64
N LEU A 318 5.55 -22.18 -0.03
CA LEU A 318 6.44 -21.31 -0.79
C LEU A 318 7.49 -20.65 0.13
N LEU A 319 7.06 -20.07 1.25
CA LEU A 319 7.94 -19.45 2.24
C LEU A 319 8.96 -20.46 2.80
N ALA A 320 8.50 -21.65 3.18
CA ALA A 320 9.35 -22.72 3.71
C ALA A 320 10.40 -23.19 2.70
N ARG A 321 10.02 -23.38 1.43
CA ARG A 321 10.96 -23.74 0.34
C ARG A 321 12.05 -22.71 0.12
N HIS A 322 11.82 -21.46 0.50
CA HIS A 322 12.78 -20.37 0.43
C HIS A 322 13.46 -20.06 1.77
N GLY A 323 13.39 -20.97 2.74
CA GLY A 323 14.16 -20.91 3.98
C GLY A 323 13.57 -20.01 5.06
N VAL A 324 12.32 -19.56 4.90
CA VAL A 324 11.58 -18.85 5.96
C VAL A 324 11.02 -19.90 6.93
N ASP A 325 11.29 -19.72 8.23
CA ASP A 325 10.78 -20.62 9.27
C ASP A 325 9.28 -20.42 9.49
N VAL A 326 8.49 -21.42 9.08
CA VAL A 326 7.02 -21.44 9.26
C VAL A 326 6.57 -22.47 10.30
N SER A 327 7.50 -23.05 11.07
CA SER A 327 7.21 -24.18 11.97
C SER A 327 6.20 -23.85 13.09
N GLY A 328 6.07 -22.58 13.46
CA GLY A 328 5.08 -22.09 14.42
C GLY A 328 3.70 -21.76 13.82
N ALA A 329 3.50 -21.93 12.52
CA ALA A 329 2.25 -21.59 11.86
C ALA A 329 1.19 -22.69 12.08
N GLU A 330 0.11 -22.36 12.78
CA GLU A 330 -1.07 -23.22 12.89
C GLU A 330 -2.06 -22.87 11.79
N LEU A 331 -2.13 -23.69 10.74
CA LEU A 331 -3.03 -23.46 9.61
C LEU A 331 -4.49 -23.57 10.05
N THR A 332 -5.20 -22.45 10.01
CA THR A 332 -6.66 -22.44 10.10
C THR A 332 -7.21 -22.83 8.74
N ILE A 333 -7.74 -24.04 8.64
CA ILE A 333 -8.53 -24.44 7.48
C ILE A 333 -9.93 -23.88 7.72
N ALA A 334 -10.26 -22.78 7.04
CA ALA A 334 -11.59 -22.20 7.10
C ALA A 334 -12.62 -23.24 6.64
N SER A 335 -13.47 -23.71 7.56
CA SER A 335 -14.69 -24.43 7.21
C SER A 335 -15.80 -23.41 7.05
N ILE A 336 -16.59 -23.54 5.99
CA ILE A 336 -17.86 -22.80 5.90
C ILE A 336 -18.70 -23.21 7.12
N PRO A 337 -19.23 -22.25 7.90
CA PRO A 337 -20.14 -22.57 8.98
C PRO A 337 -21.33 -23.39 8.46
N ASP A 338 -21.95 -24.22 9.31
CA ASP A 338 -23.14 -24.99 8.93
C ASP A 338 -24.26 -24.11 8.34
N ASP A 339 -24.33 -22.84 8.78
CA ASP A 339 -25.15 -21.80 8.17
C ASP A 339 -24.25 -20.73 7.50
N PRO A 340 -24.19 -20.67 6.15
CA PRO A 340 -23.38 -19.68 5.44
C PRO A 340 -23.97 -18.26 5.48
N ASN A 341 -25.16 -18.07 6.08
CA ASN A 341 -25.87 -16.79 6.16
C ASN A 341 -25.71 -16.10 7.51
N ILE A 342 -24.78 -16.56 8.36
CA ILE A 342 -24.42 -15.86 9.59
C ILE A 342 -23.99 -14.44 9.26
N ARG A 343 -24.47 -13.51 10.07
CA ARG A 343 -24.23 -12.07 9.93
C ARG A 343 -23.27 -11.59 11.00
N ASP A 344 -22.37 -10.68 10.62
CA ASP A 344 -21.55 -9.93 11.56
C ASP A 344 -22.34 -8.80 12.24
N ASP A 345 -21.64 -7.99 13.05
CA ASP A 345 -22.25 -6.86 13.78
C ASP A 345 -22.82 -5.77 12.85
N ASP A 346 -22.33 -5.68 11.60
CA ASP A 346 -22.84 -4.79 10.56
C ASP A 346 -23.98 -5.45 9.73
N GLY A 347 -24.36 -6.68 10.08
CA GLY A 347 -25.39 -7.44 9.39
C GLY A 347 -24.91 -8.07 8.08
N ALA A 348 -23.63 -7.97 7.75
CA ALA A 348 -23.06 -8.50 6.52
C ALA A 348 -22.77 -10.00 6.66
N THR A 349 -23.01 -10.76 5.59
CA THR A 349 -22.66 -12.19 5.51
C THR A 349 -21.26 -12.39 4.96
N ALA A 350 -20.70 -13.60 5.10
CA ALA A 350 -19.42 -13.94 4.47
C ALA A 350 -19.43 -13.69 2.95
N LEU A 351 -20.58 -13.84 2.29
CA LEU A 351 -20.73 -13.58 0.86
C LEU A 351 -20.55 -12.10 0.49
N HIS A 352 -20.95 -11.16 1.37
CA HIS A 352 -20.68 -9.72 1.17
C HIS A 352 -19.18 -9.42 1.15
N HIS A 353 -18.45 -9.94 2.14
CA HIS A 353 -17.00 -9.76 2.26
C HIS A 353 -16.25 -10.42 1.09
N ALA A 354 -16.67 -11.62 0.69
CA ALA A 354 -16.12 -12.31 -0.48
C ALA A 354 -16.41 -11.53 -1.79
N ALA A 355 -17.60 -10.97 -1.93
CA ALA A 355 -18.01 -10.15 -3.07
C ALA A 355 -17.20 -8.84 -3.19
N TRP A 356 -16.97 -8.13 -2.07
CA TRP A 356 -16.13 -6.94 -2.03
C TRP A 356 -14.67 -7.23 -2.40
N SER A 357 -14.12 -8.30 -1.83
CA SER A 357 -12.73 -8.69 -2.07
C SER A 357 -12.51 -9.31 -3.46
N GLY A 358 -13.56 -9.78 -4.11
CA GLY A 358 -13.50 -10.47 -5.41
C GLY A 358 -13.02 -11.92 -5.28
N ASP A 359 -13.17 -12.56 -4.12
CA ASP A 359 -12.73 -13.95 -3.90
C ASP A 359 -13.73 -14.94 -4.53
N LEU A 360 -13.60 -15.16 -5.83
CA LEU A 360 -14.51 -16.02 -6.59
C LEU A 360 -14.56 -17.45 -6.08
N ALA A 361 -13.46 -17.97 -5.54
CA ALA A 361 -13.40 -19.33 -5.02
C ALA A 361 -14.23 -19.44 -3.73
N LEU A 362 -14.05 -18.51 -2.79
CA LEU A 362 -14.85 -18.45 -1.58
C LEU A 362 -16.33 -18.16 -1.89
N MET A 363 -16.61 -17.26 -2.84
CA MET A 363 -17.99 -16.98 -3.28
C MET A 363 -18.67 -18.25 -3.81
N GLN A 364 -18.00 -19.01 -4.69
CA GLN A 364 -18.56 -20.26 -5.22
C GLN A 364 -18.84 -21.25 -4.09
N GLN A 365 -17.89 -21.42 -3.17
CA GLN A 365 -18.03 -22.29 -2.01
C GLN A 365 -19.23 -21.90 -1.13
N LEU A 366 -19.39 -20.61 -0.81
CA LEU A 366 -20.49 -20.09 -0.01
C LEU A 366 -21.85 -20.30 -0.72
N LEU A 367 -21.92 -20.01 -2.02
CA LEU A 367 -23.12 -20.20 -2.82
C LEU A 367 -23.52 -21.68 -2.92
N ASP A 368 -22.55 -22.57 -3.10
CA ASP A 368 -22.77 -24.02 -3.11
C ASP A 368 -23.25 -24.55 -1.75
N ALA A 369 -22.84 -23.89 -0.66
CA ALA A 369 -23.30 -24.17 0.70
C ALA A 369 -24.69 -23.60 1.02
N GLY A 370 -25.30 -22.83 0.11
CA GLY A 370 -26.63 -22.23 0.30
C GLY A 370 -26.61 -20.81 0.89
N ALA A 371 -25.51 -20.06 0.70
CA ALA A 371 -25.51 -18.62 0.97
C ALA A 371 -26.59 -17.92 0.14
N ASP A 372 -27.33 -17.02 0.77
CA ASP A 372 -28.35 -16.17 0.18
C ASP A 372 -27.68 -15.02 -0.59
N PRO A 373 -27.75 -15.00 -1.93
CA PRO A 373 -27.14 -13.96 -2.75
C PRO A 373 -27.87 -12.61 -2.66
N ASP A 374 -29.07 -12.57 -2.07
CA ASP A 374 -29.89 -11.37 -1.87
C ASP A 374 -29.91 -10.93 -0.39
N ALA A 375 -29.05 -11.50 0.46
CA ALA A 375 -28.94 -11.09 1.85
C ALA A 375 -28.65 -9.59 1.96
N VAL A 376 -29.43 -8.85 2.75
CA VAL A 376 -29.25 -7.40 2.92
C VAL A 376 -28.52 -7.09 4.23
N ASP A 377 -27.41 -6.37 4.14
CA ASP A 377 -26.64 -5.89 5.29
C ASP A 377 -27.40 -4.80 6.08
N LEU A 378 -27.02 -4.54 7.35
CA LEU A 378 -27.73 -3.56 8.18
C LEU A 378 -27.17 -2.14 8.05
N ARG A 379 -25.92 -2.00 7.63
CA ARG A 379 -25.17 -0.75 7.63
C ARG A 379 -25.50 0.13 6.43
N HIS A 380 -25.53 -0.47 5.25
CA HIS A 380 -25.76 0.16 3.96
C HIS A 380 -27.10 -0.25 3.34
N ARG A 381 -27.73 -1.31 3.87
CA ARG A 381 -28.97 -1.88 3.32
C ARG A 381 -28.77 -2.31 1.87
N THR A 382 -27.68 -3.02 1.61
CA THR A 382 -27.27 -3.44 0.28
C THR A 382 -26.98 -4.94 0.24
N THR A 383 -26.97 -5.50 -0.96
CA THR A 383 -26.72 -6.93 -1.22
C THR A 383 -25.23 -7.22 -1.46
N PRO A 384 -24.80 -8.51 -1.49
CA PRO A 384 -23.49 -8.87 -1.99
C PRO A 384 -23.21 -8.36 -3.41
N LEU A 385 -24.23 -8.29 -4.27
CA LEU A 385 -24.07 -7.78 -5.64
C LEU A 385 -23.74 -6.28 -5.64
N ASP A 386 -24.43 -5.50 -4.80
CA ASP A 386 -24.14 -4.08 -4.63
C ASP A 386 -22.70 -3.86 -4.10
N TRP A 387 -22.23 -4.71 -3.18
CA TRP A 387 -20.85 -4.67 -2.68
C TRP A 387 -19.82 -4.98 -3.77
N ALA A 388 -20.03 -6.04 -4.57
CA ALA A 388 -19.16 -6.38 -5.69
C ALA A 388 -19.05 -5.24 -6.71
N GLU A 389 -20.17 -4.62 -7.06
CA GLU A 389 -20.20 -3.53 -8.03
C GLU A 389 -19.56 -2.24 -7.49
N HIS A 390 -19.82 -1.92 -6.21
CA HIS A 390 -19.17 -0.78 -5.56
C HIS A 390 -17.64 -0.96 -5.47
N ALA A 391 -17.17 -2.20 -5.32
CA ALA A 391 -15.76 -2.56 -5.31
C ALA A 391 -15.17 -2.77 -6.72
N TYR A 392 -15.97 -2.61 -7.78
CA TYR A 392 -15.58 -2.87 -9.18
C TYR A 392 -15.11 -4.31 -9.45
N GLN A 393 -15.66 -5.28 -8.73
CA GLN A 393 -15.38 -6.70 -8.88
C GLN A 393 -16.32 -7.31 -9.94
N SER A 394 -16.03 -7.07 -11.22
CA SER A 394 -16.93 -7.45 -12.31
C SER A 394 -17.21 -8.96 -12.39
N GLU A 395 -16.20 -9.79 -12.16
CA GLU A 395 -16.35 -11.27 -12.18
C GLU A 395 -17.19 -11.76 -10.99
N ALA A 396 -17.03 -11.12 -9.82
CA ALA A 396 -17.83 -11.41 -8.63
C ALA A 396 -19.29 -11.02 -8.85
N ALA A 397 -19.54 -9.84 -9.43
CA ALA A 397 -20.87 -9.39 -9.79
C ALA A 397 -21.55 -10.34 -10.79
N GLU A 398 -20.81 -10.81 -11.81
CA GLU A 398 -21.34 -11.78 -12.77
C GLU A 398 -21.63 -13.15 -12.13
N LEU A 399 -20.77 -13.62 -11.21
CA LEU A 399 -21.04 -14.84 -10.45
C LEU A 399 -22.34 -14.72 -9.64
N LEU A 400 -22.54 -13.61 -8.93
CA LEU A 400 -23.76 -13.37 -8.15
C LEU A 400 -25.01 -13.34 -9.04
N ARG A 401 -24.97 -12.64 -10.18
CA ARG A 401 -26.08 -12.62 -11.15
C ARG A 401 -26.44 -14.01 -11.66
N ARG A 402 -25.44 -14.85 -11.97
CA ARG A 402 -25.66 -16.24 -12.40
C ARG A 402 -26.34 -17.09 -11.32
N HIS A 403 -26.12 -16.75 -10.06
CA HIS A 403 -26.78 -17.39 -8.91
C HIS A 403 -28.08 -16.69 -8.48
N GLY A 404 -28.61 -15.77 -9.30
CA GLY A 404 -29.89 -15.11 -9.05
C GLY A 404 -29.82 -13.87 -8.17
N GLY A 405 -28.63 -13.47 -7.71
CA GLY A 405 -28.43 -12.27 -6.90
C GLY A 405 -28.85 -11.01 -7.65
N THR A 406 -29.57 -10.15 -6.95
CA THR A 406 -30.11 -8.89 -7.43
C THR A 406 -29.53 -7.72 -6.65
N ARG A 407 -29.67 -6.51 -7.18
CA ARG A 407 -29.35 -5.29 -6.44
C ARG A 407 -30.52 -4.96 -5.54
N GLU A 408 -30.24 -4.36 -4.38
CA GLU A 408 -31.32 -3.74 -3.65
C GLU A 408 -31.86 -2.55 -4.47
N SER A 409 -33.19 -2.46 -4.59
CA SER A 409 -33.82 -1.34 -5.28
C SER A 409 -33.68 -0.05 -4.44
N PRO A 410 -33.30 1.09 -5.04
CA PRO A 410 -33.04 2.34 -4.32
C PRO A 410 -34.27 2.94 -3.61
#